data_AF-A0A356W5G8-F1
#
_entry.id   AF-A0A356W5G8-F1
#
_cell.length_a   1.000
_cell.length_b   1.000
_cell.length_c   1.000
_cell.angle_alpha   90.00
_cell.angle_beta   90.00
_cell.angle_gamma   90.00
#
_symmetry.space_group_name_H-M   'P 1'
#
loop_
_entity.id
_entity.type
_entity.pdbx_description
1 polymer ?
#
loop_
_entity_poly.entity_id
_entity_poly.type
_entity_poly.pdbx_seq_one_letter_code
_entity_poly.pdbx_strand_id
1 'polypeptide(L)'
;RKNVRSNVIAPFAWTRMIASIPVKDEAGAERVERMKNGMRADQVAQLAVALCADKAKDTSGQIFAVRGNEVVLFDQPRPVKSLARLEGWTPESLLDQALPTMKANFFDMGASASVFPYDPV
;
A
#
# COMPACT_ATOMS: atom_id res chain seq x y z
N ARG A 1 -11.21 -24.05 -13.67
CA ARG A 1 -11.00 -23.02 -12.61
C ARG A 1 -12.12 -23.19 -11.59
N LYS A 2 -11.89 -23.00 -10.28
CA LYS A 2 -12.90 -23.21 -9.21
C LYS A 2 -13.79 -21.98 -8.91
N ASN A 3 -13.72 -20.92 -9.73
CA ASN A 3 -14.47 -19.65 -9.58
C ASN A 3 -14.32 -18.95 -8.21
N VAL A 4 -13.26 -19.26 -7.46
CA VAL A 4 -12.88 -18.54 -6.25
C VAL A 4 -12.14 -17.26 -6.64
N ARG A 5 -12.47 -16.17 -5.95
CA ARG A 5 -11.85 -14.85 -6.12
C ARG A 5 -11.07 -14.49 -4.86
N SER A 6 -9.93 -13.83 -5.03
CA SER A 6 -9.10 -13.37 -3.91
C SER A 6 -8.49 -12.02 -4.24
N ASN A 7 -8.65 -11.04 -3.37
CA ASN A 7 -8.13 -9.68 -3.54
C ASN A 7 -7.55 -9.19 -2.20
N VAL A 8 -6.76 -8.13 -2.24
CA VAL A 8 -6.15 -7.49 -1.07
C VAL A 8 -6.72 -6.09 -0.91
N ILE A 9 -7.01 -5.70 0.33
CA ILE A 9 -7.28 -4.31 0.70
C ILE A 9 -6.14 -3.83 1.60
N ALA A 10 -5.54 -2.70 1.28
CA ALA A 10 -4.58 -1.95 2.08
C ALA A 10 -5.30 -0.77 2.76
N PRO A 11 -5.87 -0.96 3.97
CA PRO A 11 -6.78 0.01 4.56
C PRO A 11 -6.04 1.14 5.26
N PHE A 12 -6.55 2.35 5.09
CA PHE A 12 -6.21 3.53 5.89
C PHE A 12 -7.45 3.89 6.69
N ALA A 13 -7.48 3.49 7.95
CA ALA A 13 -8.61 3.74 8.83
C ALA A 13 -8.13 4.09 10.23
N TRP A 14 -8.76 5.10 10.80
CA TRP A 14 -8.67 5.38 12.22
C TRP A 14 -9.40 4.29 13.01
N THR A 15 -8.64 3.55 13.80
CA THR A 15 -9.16 2.48 14.66
C THR A 15 -8.74 2.71 16.10
N ARG A 16 -9.36 1.97 17.02
CA ARG A 16 -8.97 1.98 18.45
C ARG A 16 -7.48 1.64 18.65
N MET A 17 -6.87 0.87 17.75
CA MET A 17 -5.45 0.55 17.80
C MET A 17 -4.58 1.79 17.56
N ILE A 18 -4.93 2.61 16.55
CA ILE A 18 -4.17 3.83 16.19
C ILE A 18 -4.43 4.96 17.18
N ALA A 19 -5.60 4.98 17.82
CA ALA A 19 -5.93 5.99 18.83
C ALA A 19 -5.03 5.98 20.09
N SER A 20 -4.20 4.94 20.26
CA SER A 20 -3.24 4.85 21.37
C SER A 20 -1.93 5.61 21.15
N ILE A 21 -1.70 6.13 19.93
CA ILE A 21 -0.46 6.85 19.59
C ILE A 21 -0.43 8.21 20.34
N PRO A 22 0.60 8.49 21.15
CA PRO A 22 0.67 9.73 21.93
C PRO A 22 0.77 10.96 21.03
N VAL A 23 -0.12 11.93 21.28
CA VAL A 23 -0.06 13.25 20.67
C VAL A 23 0.88 14.14 21.49
N LYS A 24 1.94 14.66 20.86
CA LYS A 24 3.01 15.38 21.55
C LYS A 24 2.88 16.90 21.48
N ASP A 25 2.10 17.42 20.54
CA ASP A 25 1.94 18.85 20.26
C ASP A 25 0.54 19.19 19.71
N GLU A 26 0.19 20.47 19.71
CA GLU A 26 -1.12 20.96 19.24
C GLU A 26 -1.32 20.71 17.74
N ALA A 27 -0.27 20.89 16.92
CA ALA A 27 -0.31 20.60 15.48
C ALA A 27 -0.60 19.12 15.20
N GLY A 28 -0.05 18.21 16.02
CA GLY A 28 -0.35 16.79 15.99
C GLY A 28 -1.78 16.49 16.39
N ALA A 29 -2.34 17.20 17.37
CA ALA A 29 -3.72 17.04 17.81
C ALA A 29 -4.72 17.36 16.67
N GLU A 30 -4.50 18.46 15.95
CA GLU A 30 -5.33 18.84 14.79
C GLU A 30 -5.23 17.81 13.66
N ARG A 31 -4.02 17.29 13.40
CA ARG A 31 -3.81 16.24 12.40
C ARG A 31 -4.54 14.95 12.78
N VAL A 32 -4.49 14.58 14.06
CA VAL A 32 -5.19 13.40 14.59
C VAL A 32 -6.70 13.55 14.44
N GLU A 33 -7.29 14.70 14.80
CA GLU A 33 -8.74 14.89 14.64
C GLU A 33 -9.18 14.89 13.17
N ARG A 34 -8.38 15.47 12.25
CA ARG A 34 -8.63 15.34 10.80
C ARG A 34 -8.61 13.89 10.34
N MET A 35 -7.59 13.13 10.74
CA MET A 35 -7.48 11.71 10.38
C MET A 35 -8.63 10.87 10.95
N LYS A 36 -9.03 11.15 12.20
CA LYS A 36 -10.12 10.45 12.89
C LYS A 36 -11.46 10.65 12.21
N ASN A 37 -11.75 11.86 11.73
CA ASN A 37 -13.01 12.17 11.06
C ASN A 37 -13.01 11.80 9.57
N GLY A 38 -11.86 11.95 8.90
CA GLY A 38 -11.71 11.73 7.47
C GLY A 38 -11.39 10.30 7.03
N MET A 39 -10.84 9.46 7.92
CA MET A 39 -10.48 8.07 7.61
C MET A 39 -11.22 7.11 8.53
N ARG A 40 -12.54 6.97 8.36
CA ARG A 40 -13.35 6.11 9.20
C ARG A 40 -13.35 4.66 8.69
N ALA A 41 -13.44 3.71 9.62
CA ALA A 41 -13.41 2.29 9.28
C ALA A 41 -14.60 1.83 8.41
N ASP A 42 -15.76 2.49 8.50
CA ASP A 42 -16.95 2.16 7.68
C ASP A 42 -16.72 2.42 6.18
N GLN A 43 -15.82 3.33 5.83
CA GLN A 43 -15.53 3.64 4.43
C GLN A 43 -14.76 2.49 3.76
N VAL A 44 -13.81 1.88 4.48
CA VAL A 44 -13.10 0.66 4.02
C VAL A 44 -14.07 -0.51 3.83
N ALA A 45 -15.06 -0.64 4.73
CA ALA A 45 -16.02 -1.75 4.70
C ALA A 45 -16.84 -1.80 3.40
N GLN A 46 -17.11 -0.65 2.77
CA GLN A 46 -17.88 -0.60 1.51
C GLN A 46 -17.21 -1.40 0.39
N LEU A 47 -15.89 -1.25 0.19
CA LEU A 47 -15.16 -2.02 -0.82
C LEU A 47 -15.13 -3.50 -0.46
N ALA A 48 -14.92 -3.84 0.81
CA ALA A 48 -14.92 -5.23 1.26
C ALA A 48 -16.24 -5.94 0.94
N VAL A 49 -17.38 -5.30 1.26
CA VAL A 49 -18.72 -5.83 0.93
C VAL A 49 -18.92 -5.92 -0.58
N ALA A 50 -18.49 -4.92 -1.35
CA ALA A 50 -18.60 -4.93 -2.81
C ALA A 50 -17.83 -6.11 -3.44
N LEU A 51 -16.62 -6.43 -2.96
CA LEU A 51 -15.82 -7.56 -3.46
C LEU A 51 -16.45 -8.94 -3.18
N CYS A 52 -17.31 -9.02 -2.16
CA CYS A 52 -18.09 -10.21 -1.86
C CYS A 52 -19.30 -10.39 -2.79
N ALA A 53 -19.79 -9.32 -3.41
CA ALA A 53 -20.99 -9.37 -4.26
C ALA A 53 -20.77 -10.12 -5.57
N ASP A 54 -21.84 -10.70 -6.13
CA ASP A 54 -21.79 -11.42 -7.42
C ASP A 54 -21.35 -10.53 -8.58
N LYS A 55 -21.66 -9.24 -8.52
CA LYS A 55 -21.23 -8.27 -9.56
C LYS A 55 -19.72 -8.09 -9.60
N ALA A 56 -18.98 -8.44 -8.55
CA ALA A 56 -17.51 -8.42 -8.53
C ALA A 56 -16.89 -9.73 -9.06
N LYS A 57 -17.65 -10.54 -9.83
CA LYS A 57 -17.18 -11.84 -10.34
C LYS A 57 -15.88 -11.79 -11.16
N ASP A 58 -15.64 -10.68 -11.84
CA ASP A 58 -14.46 -10.48 -12.70
C ASP A 58 -13.28 -9.83 -11.96
N THR A 59 -13.45 -9.52 -10.66
CA THR A 59 -12.43 -8.90 -9.82
C THR A 59 -11.70 -9.95 -8.98
N SER A 60 -10.52 -10.35 -9.41
CA SER A 60 -9.64 -11.24 -8.65
C SER A 60 -8.16 -10.89 -8.88
N GLY A 61 -7.34 -11.17 -7.86
CA GLY A 61 -5.90 -10.95 -7.84
C GLY A 61 -5.49 -9.49 -7.71
N GLN A 62 -6.41 -8.58 -7.35
CA GLN A 62 -6.13 -7.14 -7.31
C GLN A 62 -5.79 -6.66 -5.90
N ILE A 63 -5.10 -5.53 -5.84
CA ILE A 63 -4.72 -4.84 -4.60
C ILE A 63 -5.37 -3.47 -4.63
N PHE A 64 -6.13 -3.12 -3.59
CA PHE A 64 -6.78 -1.82 -3.48
C PHE A 64 -6.37 -1.14 -2.19
N ALA A 65 -5.98 0.14 -2.23
CA ALA A 65 -5.96 0.96 -1.03
C ALA A 65 -7.29 1.69 -0.86
N VAL A 66 -7.76 1.80 0.37
CA VAL A 66 -8.95 2.59 0.71
C VAL A 66 -8.60 3.55 1.82
N ARG A 67 -8.79 4.85 1.58
CA ARG A 67 -8.55 5.94 2.53
C ARG A 67 -9.65 6.98 2.36
N GLY A 68 -10.34 7.34 3.43
CA GLY A 68 -11.54 8.16 3.30
C GLY A 68 -12.51 7.56 2.28
N ASN A 69 -13.01 8.38 1.35
CA ASN A 69 -13.87 7.99 0.25
C ASN A 69 -13.11 7.57 -1.03
N GLU A 70 -11.78 7.50 -0.98
CA GLU A 70 -10.95 7.13 -2.12
C GLU A 70 -10.72 5.61 -2.18
N VAL A 71 -10.86 5.04 -3.39
CA VAL A 71 -10.45 3.67 -3.71
C VAL A 71 -9.36 3.72 -4.78
N VAL A 72 -8.16 3.26 -4.45
CA VAL A 72 -6.98 3.34 -5.30
C VAL A 72 -6.59 1.93 -5.72
N LEU A 73 -6.52 1.67 -7.02
CA LEU A 73 -6.00 0.40 -7.55
C LEU A 73 -4.46 0.45 -7.54
N PHE A 74 -3.85 -0.50 -6.85
CA PHE A 74 -2.40 -0.66 -6.82
C PHE A 74 -1.97 -1.61 -7.94
N ASP A 75 -0.76 -1.40 -8.44
CA ASP A 75 -0.16 -2.33 -9.39
C ASP A 75 0.21 -3.65 -8.69
N GLN A 76 0.40 -4.69 -9.51
CA GLN A 76 1.03 -5.91 -9.05
C GLN A 76 2.45 -5.93 -9.60
N PRO A 77 3.49 -5.85 -8.75
CA PRO A 77 4.84 -5.76 -9.23
C PRO A 77 5.20 -6.99 -10.08
N ARG A 78 5.94 -6.73 -11.15
CA ARG A 78 6.55 -7.74 -12.03
C ARG A 78 8.06 -7.54 -12.00
N PRO A 79 8.87 -8.57 -12.32
CA PRO A 79 10.32 -8.41 -12.40
C PRO A 79 10.69 -7.23 -13.29
N VAL A 80 11.42 -6.26 -12.73
CA VAL A 80 11.83 -5.04 -13.45
C VAL A 80 13.21 -5.22 -14.11
N LYS A 81 14.12 -5.94 -13.44
CA LYS A 81 15.47 -6.22 -13.93
C LYS A 81 15.98 -7.53 -13.34
N SER A 82 16.81 -8.25 -14.10
CA SER A 82 17.46 -9.49 -13.67
C SER A 82 18.93 -9.46 -14.06
N LEU A 83 19.76 -10.02 -13.18
CA LEU A 83 21.19 -10.24 -13.41
C LEU A 83 21.51 -11.68 -13.06
N ALA A 84 22.32 -12.33 -13.88
CA ALA A 84 22.79 -13.69 -13.65
C ALA A 84 24.31 -13.69 -13.53
N ARG A 85 24.82 -14.56 -12.67
CA ARG A 85 26.25 -14.82 -12.47
C ARG A 85 26.45 -16.34 -12.47
N LEU A 86 27.23 -16.85 -13.41
CA LEU A 86 27.29 -18.30 -13.71
C LEU A 86 27.96 -19.09 -12.58
N GLU A 87 28.94 -18.49 -11.95
CA GLU A 87 29.69 -19.02 -10.81
C GLU A 87 28.95 -18.88 -9.47
N GLY A 88 27.75 -18.27 -9.47
CA GLY A 88 26.98 -17.96 -8.27
C GLY A 88 27.34 -16.61 -7.64
N TRP A 89 26.47 -16.13 -6.76
CA TRP A 89 26.64 -14.87 -6.05
C TRP A 89 27.28 -15.07 -4.68
N THR A 90 28.23 -14.19 -4.34
CA THR A 90 28.70 -13.95 -2.96
C THR A 90 28.16 -12.62 -2.46
N PRO A 91 28.12 -12.37 -1.13
CA PRO A 91 27.75 -11.05 -0.60
C PRO A 91 28.56 -9.91 -1.22
N GLU A 92 29.87 -10.08 -1.39
CA GLU A 92 30.77 -9.08 -1.98
C GLU A 92 30.40 -8.80 -3.44
N SER A 93 30.22 -9.85 -4.26
CA SER A 93 29.85 -9.66 -5.68
C SER A 93 28.44 -9.07 -5.86
N LEU A 94 27.52 -9.30 -4.92
CA LEU A 94 26.22 -8.62 -4.92
C LEU A 94 26.35 -7.13 -4.62
N LEU A 95 27.16 -6.76 -3.62
CA LEU A 95 27.43 -5.38 -3.22
C LEU A 95 28.19 -4.61 -4.30
N ASP A 96 29.19 -5.24 -4.91
CA ASP A 96 30.08 -4.59 -5.87
C ASP A 96 29.48 -4.52 -7.28
N GLN A 97 28.59 -5.45 -7.64
CA GLN A 97 28.09 -5.56 -9.02
C GLN A 97 26.57 -5.52 -9.12
N ALA A 98 25.86 -6.40 -8.42
CA ALA A 98 24.42 -6.56 -8.64
C ALA A 98 23.61 -5.33 -8.19
N LEU A 99 23.78 -4.89 -6.94
CA LEU A 99 23.02 -3.78 -6.38
C LEU A 99 23.32 -2.44 -7.09
N PRO A 100 24.58 -2.06 -7.35
CA PRO A 100 24.89 -0.84 -8.11
C PRO A 100 24.27 -0.84 -9.50
N THR A 101 24.27 -2.00 -10.19
CA THR A 101 23.70 -2.14 -11.53
C THR A 101 22.17 -2.01 -11.54
N MET A 102 21.49 -2.37 -10.44
CA MET A 102 20.03 -2.23 -10.31
C MET A 102 19.60 -0.87 -9.76
N LYS A 103 20.52 -0.07 -9.19
CA LYS A 103 20.23 1.15 -8.44
C LYS A 103 19.35 2.16 -9.20
N ALA A 104 19.55 2.31 -10.51
CA ALA A 104 18.76 3.23 -11.33
C ALA A 104 17.27 2.83 -11.47
N ASN A 105 16.91 1.60 -11.08
CA ASN A 105 15.54 1.10 -11.09
C ASN A 105 14.93 1.00 -9.68
N PHE A 106 15.63 1.44 -8.64
CA PHE A 106 15.07 1.49 -7.30
C PHE A 106 14.04 2.61 -7.20
N PHE A 107 12.93 2.34 -6.51
CA PHE A 107 12.00 3.39 -6.11
C PHE A 107 12.65 4.27 -5.05
N ASP A 108 12.24 5.55 -4.99
CA ASP A 108 12.67 6.43 -3.92
C ASP A 108 12.13 5.98 -2.55
N MET A 109 12.82 6.40 -1.48
CA MET A 109 12.43 6.09 -0.10
C MET A 109 11.49 7.15 0.49
N GLY A 110 10.69 7.81 -0.36
CA GLY A 110 9.77 8.86 0.06
C GLY A 110 8.74 8.38 1.08
N ALA A 111 8.30 9.29 1.96
CA ALA A 111 7.17 9.02 2.83
C ALA A 111 5.88 8.84 2.01
N SER A 112 4.84 8.19 2.54
CA SER A 112 3.57 8.02 1.81
C SER A 112 2.95 9.33 1.29
N ALA A 113 3.28 10.47 1.92
CA ALA A 113 2.90 11.80 1.45
C ALA A 113 3.53 12.20 0.09
N SER A 114 4.62 11.55 -0.35
CA SER A 114 5.17 11.73 -1.69
C SER A 114 4.28 11.11 -2.78
N VAL A 115 3.60 10.01 -2.44
CA VAL A 115 2.70 9.29 -3.35
C VAL A 115 1.27 9.82 -3.25
N PHE A 116 0.85 10.27 -2.07
CA PHE A 116 -0.43 10.93 -1.85
C PHE A 116 -0.23 12.35 -1.29
N PRO A 117 0.05 13.35 -2.15
CA PRO A 117 0.42 14.71 -1.73
C PRO A 117 -0.77 15.58 -1.32
N TYR A 118 -1.93 14.98 -1.08
CA TYR A 118 -3.19 15.66 -0.81
C TYR A 118 -3.99 14.92 0.28
N ASP A 119 -4.86 15.65 0.96
CA ASP A 119 -5.72 15.11 2.01
C ASP A 119 -6.76 14.14 1.43
N PRO A 120 -7.06 13.01 2.11
CA PRO A 120 -8.13 12.12 1.71
C PRO A 120 -9.48 12.86 1.60
N VAL A 121 -10.27 12.48 0.59
CA VAL A 121 -11.63 13.01 0.33
C VAL A 121 -12.68 12.24 1.14
#